data_AF-A0A2E5SPK6-F1
#
_entry.id   AF-A0A2E5SPK6-F1
#
_cell.length_a   1.000
_cell.length_b   1.000
_cell.length_c   1.000
_cell.angle_alpha   90.00
_cell.angle_beta   90.00
_cell.angle_gamma   90.00
#
_symmetry.space_group_name_H-M   'P 1'
#
loop_
_entity.id
_entity.type
_entity.pdbx_description
1 polymer ?
#
loop_
_entity_poly.entity_id
_entity_poly.type
_entity_poly.pdbx_seq_one_letter_code
_entity_poly.pdbx_strand_id
1 'polypeptide(L)'
;MDCDQLIGRQELISSPPKQRKHGSLRLTLGRKLALVTLAFLILWSAHAGVGHLGRTQAASFSGLVNEAGKLRIHSQRIALLSIVCGSYAPREGAEIALCLDAIKLSIDSYESSLQIVANDPFTLLFKNDRQQINSYVAQLQVDWVEYRAAAELVLKPKAEGALSDQSEYFEANNERLLARAEALTELLVASQRRVQVAQDKVLNALQLLGLILLSVFSDNITVRF
;
A
#
# COMPACT_ATOMS: atom_id res chain seq x y z
N MET A 1 72.52 -26.72 71.80
CA MET A 1 72.15 -25.41 71.23
C MET A 1 70.63 -25.49 71.06
N ASP A 2 69.84 -25.33 72.11
CA ASP A 2 69.64 -24.18 73.02
C ASP A 2 68.64 -23.15 72.45
N CYS A 3 67.73 -22.72 73.33
CA CYS A 3 66.70 -21.66 73.26
C CYS A 3 65.41 -21.94 72.45
N ASP A 4 64.23 -22.07 73.09
CA ASP A 4 63.34 -20.98 73.62
C ASP A 4 62.63 -20.19 72.51
N GLN A 5 61.38 -19.70 72.58
CA GLN A 5 60.21 -19.84 73.45
C GLN A 5 59.12 -18.94 72.78
N LEU A 6 57.84 -19.11 73.20
CA LEU A 6 56.76 -18.09 73.21
C LEU A 6 55.89 -17.81 71.96
N ILE A 7 54.66 -18.37 72.02
CA ILE A 7 53.35 -17.67 72.06
C ILE A 7 53.12 -16.54 71.04
N GLY A 8 52.17 -16.76 70.12
CA GLY A 8 51.59 -15.72 69.27
C GLY A 8 50.26 -16.13 68.64
N ARG A 9 49.18 -15.95 69.41
CA ARG A 9 47.77 -15.99 68.97
C ARG A 9 47.59 -15.11 67.74
N GLN A 10 47.27 -15.68 66.58
CA GLN A 10 46.82 -14.89 65.42
C GLN A 10 45.43 -15.36 64.99
N GLU A 11 44.50 -14.44 65.23
CA GLU A 11 43.07 -14.57 65.02
C GLU A 11 42.74 -14.90 63.57
N LEU A 12 41.78 -15.82 63.41
CA LEU A 12 41.04 -16.00 62.16
C LEU A 12 40.39 -14.67 61.78
N ILE A 13 41.01 -13.91 60.87
CA ILE A 13 40.33 -12.83 60.16
C ILE A 13 39.52 -13.47 59.04
N SER A 14 38.35 -13.98 59.41
CA SER A 14 37.27 -14.31 58.48
C SER A 14 36.83 -13.03 57.76
N SER A 15 37.29 -12.85 56.52
CA SER A 15 36.69 -11.84 55.63
C SER A 15 35.27 -12.29 55.29
N PRO A 16 34.22 -11.52 55.63
CA PRO A 16 32.87 -11.89 55.22
C PRO A 16 32.75 -11.68 53.70
N PRO A 17 32.02 -12.54 52.97
CA PRO A 17 31.71 -12.27 51.58
C PRO A 17 30.88 -10.99 51.52
N LYS A 18 31.34 -10.00 50.73
CA LYS A 18 30.52 -8.86 50.32
C LYS A 18 29.29 -9.40 49.58
N GLN A 19 28.20 -9.61 50.31
CA GLN A 19 26.88 -9.79 49.71
C GLN A 19 26.56 -8.51 48.94
N ARG A 20 26.73 -8.56 47.61
CA ARG A 20 26.01 -7.64 46.73
C ARG A 20 24.54 -7.84 47.03
N LYS A 21 23.93 -6.89 47.75
CA LYS A 21 22.49 -6.75 47.83
C LYS A 21 21.99 -6.51 46.40
N HIS A 22 21.67 -7.58 45.68
CA HIS A 22 20.68 -7.51 44.63
C HIS A 22 19.37 -7.15 45.32
N GLY A 23 19.11 -5.86 45.46
CA GLY A 23 17.80 -5.34 45.81
C GLY A 23 16.86 -5.67 44.67
N SER A 24 16.35 -6.90 44.62
CA SER A 24 15.18 -7.20 43.80
C SER A 24 14.04 -6.39 44.43
N LEU A 25 13.67 -5.26 43.82
CA LEU A 25 12.41 -4.60 44.15
C LEU A 25 11.30 -5.62 43.87
N ARG A 26 10.81 -6.28 44.92
CA ARG A 26 9.67 -7.20 44.81
C ARG A 26 8.43 -6.36 44.50
N LEU A 27 8.07 -6.31 43.22
CA LEU A 27 6.79 -5.75 42.78
C LEU A 27 5.64 -6.49 43.47
N THR A 28 4.71 -5.74 44.04
CA THR A 28 3.47 -6.28 44.63
C THR A 28 2.65 -6.96 43.54
N LEU A 29 1.88 -8.00 43.91
CA LEU A 29 1.04 -8.77 42.98
C LEU A 29 0.14 -7.85 42.13
N GLY A 30 -0.46 -6.83 42.76
CA GLY A 30 -1.29 -5.83 42.08
C GLY A 30 -0.55 -4.99 41.03
N ARG A 31 0.71 -4.62 41.27
CA ARG A 31 1.53 -3.91 40.26
C ARG A 31 1.92 -4.83 39.09
N LYS A 32 2.20 -6.11 39.36
CA LYS A 32 2.47 -7.09 38.29
C LYS A 32 1.23 -7.28 37.40
N LEU A 33 0.05 -7.44 38.02
CA LEU A 33 -1.21 -7.57 37.30
C LEU A 33 -1.50 -6.33 36.45
N ALA A 34 -1.34 -5.13 37.02
CA ALA A 34 -1.53 -3.88 36.29
C ALA A 34 -0.59 -3.74 35.08
N LEU A 35 0.68 -4.16 35.20
CA LEU A 35 1.63 -4.15 34.09
C LEU A 35 1.25 -5.14 32.98
N VAL A 36 0.80 -6.34 33.33
CA VAL A 36 0.31 -7.33 32.35
C VAL A 36 -0.93 -6.82 31.64
N THR A 37 -1.90 -6.26 32.37
CA THR A 37 -3.10 -5.67 31.78
C THR A 37 -2.76 -4.50 30.86
N LEU A 38 -1.85 -3.62 31.26
CA LEU A 38 -1.40 -2.51 30.43
C LEU A 38 -0.72 -3.00 29.15
N ALA A 39 0.20 -3.97 29.27
CA ALA A 39 0.88 -4.56 28.12
C ALA A 39 -0.11 -5.24 27.17
N PHE A 40 -1.10 -5.96 27.71
CA PHE A 40 -2.18 -6.58 26.94
C PHE A 40 -3.01 -5.53 26.19
N LEU A 41 -3.42 -4.44 26.85
CA LEU A 41 -4.20 -3.38 26.22
C LEU A 41 -3.41 -2.68 25.10
N ILE A 42 -2.11 -2.44 25.29
CA ILE A 42 -1.24 -1.89 24.25
C ILE A 42 -1.13 -2.86 23.06
N LEU A 43 -0.91 -4.14 23.32
CA LEU A 43 -0.79 -5.15 22.27
C LEU A 43 -2.11 -5.33 21.50
N TRP A 44 -3.23 -5.35 22.22
CA TRP A 44 -4.57 -5.45 21.66
C TRP A 44 -4.92 -4.24 20.80
N SER A 45 -4.65 -3.02 21.31
CA SER A 45 -4.89 -1.80 20.54
C SER A 45 -4.02 -1.72 19.29
N ALA A 46 -2.75 -2.15 19.35
CA ALA A 46 -1.89 -2.26 18.18
C ALA A 46 -2.43 -3.27 17.17
N HIS A 47 -2.87 -4.45 17.62
CA HIS A 47 -3.45 -5.49 16.75
C HIS A 47 -4.76 -5.02 16.09
N ALA A 48 -5.68 -4.45 16.88
CA ALA A 48 -6.94 -3.89 16.37
C ALA A 48 -6.70 -2.72 15.42
N GLY A 49 -5.73 -1.85 15.72
CA GLY A 49 -5.33 -0.71 14.89
C GLY A 49 -4.80 -1.16 13.52
N VAL A 50 -3.85 -2.09 13.50
CA VAL A 50 -3.31 -2.65 12.25
C VAL A 50 -4.42 -3.35 11.45
N GLY A 51 -5.29 -4.12 12.11
CA GLY A 51 -6.40 -4.81 11.44
C GLY A 51 -7.50 -3.89 10.90
N HIS A 52 -7.77 -2.76 11.56
CA HIS A 52 -8.70 -1.74 11.05
C HIS A 52 -8.10 -1.00 9.86
N LEU A 53 -6.84 -0.58 9.97
CA LEU A 53 -6.10 0.03 8.86
C LEU A 53 -6.09 -0.88 7.64
N GLY A 54 -5.79 -2.18 7.78
CA GLY A 54 -5.80 -3.10 6.64
C GLY A 54 -7.15 -3.14 5.89
N ARG A 55 -8.28 -3.06 6.60
CA ARG A 55 -9.63 -3.08 5.98
C ARG A 55 -9.97 -1.79 5.24
N THR A 56 -9.68 -0.62 5.83
CA THR A 56 -9.94 0.66 5.17
C THR A 56 -9.05 0.84 3.94
N GLN A 57 -7.81 0.36 4.02
CA GLN A 57 -6.87 0.35 2.91
C GLN A 57 -7.33 -0.56 1.77
N ALA A 58 -7.85 -1.75 2.07
CA ALA A 58 -8.36 -2.67 1.04
C ALA A 58 -9.50 -2.03 0.22
N ALA A 59 -10.43 -1.33 0.88
CA ALA A 59 -11.53 -0.65 0.21
C ALA A 59 -11.05 0.51 -0.68
N SER A 60 -10.20 1.39 -0.14
CA SER A 60 -9.64 2.52 -0.89
C SER A 60 -8.81 2.05 -2.09
N PHE A 61 -7.97 1.03 -1.90
CA PHE A 61 -7.16 0.47 -2.96
C PHE A 61 -7.99 -0.23 -4.04
N SER A 62 -9.06 -0.94 -3.66
CA SER A 62 -9.97 -1.54 -4.64
C SER A 62 -10.59 -0.49 -5.56
N GLY A 63 -10.94 0.68 -5.02
CA GLY A 63 -11.39 1.81 -5.83
C GLY A 63 -10.31 2.28 -6.81
N LEU A 64 -9.08 2.44 -6.34
CA LEU A 64 -7.95 2.89 -7.14
C LEU A 64 -7.58 1.91 -8.28
N VAL A 65 -7.56 0.60 -8.01
CA VAL A 65 -7.36 -0.42 -9.04
C VAL A 65 -8.49 -0.43 -10.05
N ASN A 66 -9.73 -0.23 -9.60
CA ASN A 66 -10.86 -0.11 -10.50
C ASN A 66 -10.73 1.11 -11.43
N GLU A 67 -10.31 2.27 -10.92
CA GLU A 67 -10.03 3.45 -11.75
C GLU A 67 -8.88 3.20 -12.74
N ALA A 68 -7.78 2.57 -12.30
CA ALA A 68 -6.69 2.20 -13.20
C ALA A 68 -7.16 1.20 -14.29
N GLY A 69 -8.00 0.24 -13.93
CA GLY A 69 -8.60 -0.72 -14.86
C GLY A 69 -9.52 -0.07 -15.88
N LYS A 70 -10.28 0.97 -15.50
CA LYS A 70 -11.11 1.75 -16.43
C LYS A 70 -10.30 2.43 -17.52
N LEU A 71 -9.05 2.84 -17.27
CA LEU A 71 -8.18 3.44 -18.29
C LEU A 71 -7.97 2.49 -19.48
N ARG A 72 -7.80 1.20 -19.23
CA ARG A 72 -7.70 0.17 -20.28
C ARG A 72 -8.98 0.08 -21.12
N ILE A 73 -10.13 0.11 -20.44
CA ILE A 73 -11.44 -0.01 -21.09
C ILE A 73 -11.72 1.23 -21.94
N HIS A 74 -11.48 2.43 -21.40
CA HIS A 74 -11.78 3.67 -22.08
C HIS A 74 -10.83 3.95 -23.26
N SER A 75 -9.53 3.60 -23.15
CA SER A 75 -8.59 3.73 -24.28
C SER A 75 -9.03 2.90 -25.50
N GLN A 76 -9.36 1.63 -25.26
CA GLN A 76 -9.86 0.71 -26.29
C GLN A 76 -11.22 1.14 -26.84
N ARG A 77 -12.12 1.63 -25.97
CA ARG A 77 -13.42 2.15 -26.40
C ARG A 77 -13.27 3.39 -27.28
N ILE A 78 -12.35 4.30 -26.96
CA ILE A 78 -12.05 5.47 -27.81
C ILE A 78 -11.55 4.99 -29.18
N ALA A 79 -10.58 4.07 -29.23
CA ALA A 79 -10.06 3.54 -30.50
C ALA A 79 -11.18 2.93 -31.36
N LEU A 80 -11.98 2.03 -30.78
CA LEU A 80 -13.08 1.38 -31.46
C LEU A 80 -14.10 2.40 -32.01
N LEU A 81 -14.53 3.34 -31.16
CA LEU A 81 -15.47 4.36 -31.58
C LEU A 81 -14.86 5.26 -32.64
N SER A 82 -13.59 5.66 -32.54
CA SER A 82 -12.93 6.47 -33.55
C SER A 82 -12.87 5.79 -34.93
N ILE A 83 -12.64 4.47 -34.97
CA ILE A 83 -12.65 3.67 -36.21
C ILE A 83 -14.07 3.55 -36.76
N VAL A 84 -15.05 3.18 -35.93
CA VAL A 84 -16.44 2.98 -36.35
C VAL A 84 -17.08 4.30 -36.77
N CYS A 85 -16.95 5.35 -35.95
CA CYS A 85 -17.50 6.68 -36.24
C CYS A 85 -16.87 7.29 -37.49
N GLY A 86 -15.56 7.08 -37.73
CA GLY A 86 -14.86 7.59 -38.91
C GLY A 86 -15.39 7.05 -40.25
N SER A 87 -16.11 5.92 -40.22
CA SER A 87 -16.68 5.26 -41.41
C SER A 87 -18.08 5.73 -41.84
N TYR A 88 -18.75 6.59 -41.04
CA TYR A 88 -20.10 7.07 -41.33
C TYR A 88 -20.14 8.04 -42.52
N ALA A 89 -21.20 7.93 -43.33
CA ALA A 89 -21.43 8.82 -44.46
C ALA A 89 -22.13 10.12 -44.01
N PRO A 90 -21.91 11.28 -44.69
CA PRO A 90 -22.49 12.57 -44.29
C PRO A 90 -24.03 12.63 -44.17
N ARG A 91 -24.75 11.61 -44.68
CA ARG A 91 -26.21 11.53 -44.66
C ARG A 91 -26.77 10.92 -43.36
N GLU A 92 -25.93 10.42 -42.47
CA GLU A 92 -26.28 9.72 -41.22
C GLU A 92 -26.15 10.65 -40.00
N GLY A 93 -26.59 11.91 -40.12
CA GLY A 93 -26.30 12.97 -39.14
C GLY A 93 -26.74 12.70 -37.69
N ALA A 94 -27.85 11.98 -37.49
CA ALA A 94 -28.31 11.61 -36.14
C ALA A 94 -27.46 10.50 -35.50
N GLU A 95 -26.97 9.54 -36.31
CA GLU A 95 -26.14 8.43 -35.86
C GLU A 95 -24.71 8.91 -35.59
N ILE A 96 -24.20 9.82 -36.42
CA ILE A 96 -22.94 10.52 -36.21
C ILE A 96 -22.96 11.28 -34.89
N ALA A 97 -24.04 12.00 -34.56
CA ALA A 97 -24.15 12.73 -33.29
C ALA A 97 -24.05 11.81 -32.07
N LEU A 98 -24.73 10.66 -32.08
CA LEU A 98 -24.62 9.65 -31.02
C LEU A 98 -23.20 9.10 -30.90
N CYS A 99 -22.52 8.90 -32.04
CA CYS A 99 -21.15 8.43 -32.10
C CYS A 99 -20.17 9.43 -31.48
N LEU A 100 -20.31 10.71 -31.82
CA LEU A 100 -19.51 11.81 -31.28
C LEU A 100 -19.71 11.98 -29.77
N ASP A 101 -20.97 11.91 -29.29
CA ASP A 101 -21.28 11.96 -27.86
C ASP A 101 -20.66 10.77 -27.10
N ALA A 102 -20.66 9.58 -27.70
CA ALA A 102 -20.04 8.40 -27.11
C ALA A 102 -18.50 8.49 -27.03
N ILE A 103 -17.84 9.04 -28.06
CA ILE A 103 -16.39 9.32 -28.02
C ILE A 103 -16.09 10.33 -26.92
N LYS A 104 -16.83 11.45 -26.88
CA LYS A 104 -16.64 12.51 -25.89
C LYS A 104 -16.80 11.97 -24.46
N LEU A 105 -17.85 11.21 -24.19
CA LEU A 105 -18.06 10.55 -22.90
C LEU A 105 -16.90 9.64 -22.52
N SER A 106 -16.33 8.92 -23.49
CA SER A 106 -15.21 8.01 -23.24
C SER A 106 -13.91 8.76 -22.93
N ILE A 107 -13.67 9.89 -23.60
CA ILE A 107 -12.55 10.81 -23.31
C ILE A 107 -12.71 11.39 -21.90
N ASP A 108 -13.88 11.93 -21.57
CA ASP A 108 -14.16 12.54 -20.27
C ASP A 108 -14.03 11.50 -19.13
N SER A 109 -14.48 10.26 -19.38
CA SER A 109 -14.35 9.16 -18.41
C SER A 109 -12.89 8.73 -18.22
N TYR A 110 -12.11 8.63 -19.31
CA TYR A 110 -10.68 8.33 -19.21
C TYR A 110 -9.94 9.40 -18.40
N GLU A 111 -10.16 10.67 -18.74
CA GLU A 111 -9.55 11.83 -18.06
C GLU A 111 -9.89 11.83 -16.57
N SER A 112 -11.15 11.61 -16.22
CA SER A 112 -11.61 11.54 -14.82
C SER A 112 -10.91 10.42 -14.05
N SER A 113 -10.87 9.19 -14.59
CA SER A 113 -10.16 8.08 -13.96
C SER A 113 -8.66 8.34 -13.85
N LEU A 114 -8.04 8.95 -14.87
CA LEU A 114 -6.61 9.28 -14.86
C LEU A 114 -6.29 10.30 -13.78
N GLN A 115 -7.13 11.32 -13.61
CA GLN A 115 -6.99 12.32 -12.56
C GLN A 115 -7.17 11.71 -11.17
N ILE A 116 -8.12 10.80 -10.97
CA ILE A 116 -8.28 10.10 -9.69
C ILE A 116 -7.01 9.33 -9.35
N VAL A 117 -6.47 8.57 -10.31
CA VAL A 117 -5.23 7.81 -10.10
C VAL A 117 -4.03 8.74 -9.88
N ALA A 118 -3.91 9.84 -10.62
CA ALA A 118 -2.78 10.75 -10.53
C ALA A 118 -2.77 11.61 -9.26
N ASN A 119 -3.94 11.86 -8.68
CA ASN A 119 -4.07 12.60 -7.43
C ASN A 119 -4.00 11.69 -6.20
N ASP A 120 -3.96 10.37 -6.38
CA ASP A 120 -3.78 9.45 -5.26
C ASP A 120 -2.35 9.60 -4.68
N PRO A 121 -2.20 9.84 -3.37
CA PRO A 121 -0.89 10.01 -2.77
C PRO A 121 -0.16 8.68 -2.53
N PHE A 122 -0.82 7.54 -2.77
CA PHE A 122 -0.35 6.17 -2.60
C PHE A 122 0.26 5.90 -1.23
N THR A 123 -0.13 6.65 -0.18
CA THR A 123 0.58 6.76 1.11
C THR A 123 0.85 5.42 1.80
N LEU A 124 0.01 4.44 1.50
CA LEU A 124 0.00 3.10 2.08
C LEU A 124 0.99 2.14 1.43
N LEU A 125 1.46 2.48 0.22
CA LEU A 125 2.42 1.68 -0.53
C LEU A 125 3.85 2.00 -0.06
N PHE A 126 4.76 1.05 -0.27
CA PHE A 126 6.18 1.27 0.02
C PHE A 126 6.76 2.41 -0.82
N LYS A 127 7.75 3.12 -0.27
CA LYS A 127 8.36 4.29 -0.92
C LYS A 127 8.78 4.02 -2.37
N ASN A 128 9.44 2.88 -2.63
CA ASN A 128 9.92 2.51 -3.96
C ASN A 128 8.75 2.26 -4.92
N ASP A 129 7.70 1.57 -4.44
CA ASP A 129 6.51 1.30 -5.24
C ASP A 129 5.78 2.60 -5.60
N ARG A 130 5.65 3.54 -4.65
CA ARG A 130 5.09 4.87 -4.91
C ARG A 130 5.87 5.63 -5.98
N GLN A 131 7.20 5.62 -5.89
CA GLN A 131 8.04 6.29 -6.88
C GLN A 131 7.87 5.70 -8.27
N GLN A 132 7.83 4.37 -8.37
CA GLN A 132 7.61 3.68 -9.64
C GLN A 132 6.23 3.97 -10.22
N ILE A 133 5.18 3.87 -9.40
CA ILE A 133 3.79 4.16 -9.82
C ILE A 133 3.66 5.62 -10.27
N ASN A 134 4.18 6.58 -9.51
CA ASN A 134 4.15 8.00 -9.88
C ASN A 134 4.87 8.25 -11.22
N SER A 135 5.99 7.57 -11.46
CA SER A 135 6.69 7.66 -12.75
C SER A 135 5.84 7.11 -13.89
N TYR A 136 5.17 5.97 -13.68
CA TYR A 136 4.27 5.38 -14.67
C TYR A 136 3.06 6.27 -14.97
N VAL A 137 2.44 6.83 -13.93
CA VAL A 137 1.31 7.74 -14.07
C VAL A 137 1.70 9.01 -14.82
N ALA A 138 2.86 9.60 -14.51
CA ALA A 138 3.35 10.77 -15.24
C ALA A 138 3.58 10.47 -16.73
N GLN A 139 4.14 9.30 -17.05
CA GLN A 139 4.29 8.87 -18.45
C GLN A 139 2.93 8.64 -19.13
N LEU A 140 1.97 8.04 -18.41
CA LEU A 140 0.61 7.84 -18.92
C LEU A 140 -0.11 9.16 -19.19
N GLN A 141 0.10 10.18 -18.35
CA GLN A 141 -0.43 11.53 -18.59
C GLN A 141 0.16 12.16 -19.85
N VAL A 142 1.45 12.00 -20.11
CA VAL A 142 2.09 12.50 -21.34
C VAL A 142 1.51 11.80 -22.57
N ASP A 143 1.47 10.46 -22.56
CA ASP A 143 0.92 9.68 -23.67
C ASP A 143 -0.57 9.97 -23.89
N TRP A 144 -1.32 10.23 -22.82
CA TRP A 144 -2.72 10.61 -22.90
C TRP A 144 -2.94 11.95 -23.59
N VAL A 145 -2.10 12.96 -23.36
CA VAL A 145 -2.22 14.27 -24.03
C VAL A 145 -2.16 14.12 -25.55
N GLU A 146 -1.22 13.31 -26.05
CA GLU A 146 -1.08 13.04 -27.48
C GLU A 146 -2.27 12.25 -28.02
N TYR A 147 -2.66 11.17 -27.33
CA TYR A 147 -3.78 10.32 -27.71
C TYR A 147 -5.12 11.07 -27.73
N ARG A 148 -5.36 11.91 -26.72
CA ARG A 148 -6.55 12.75 -26.60
C ARG A 148 -6.64 13.76 -27.74
N ALA A 149 -5.53 14.41 -28.10
CA ALA A 149 -5.52 15.37 -29.21
C ALA A 149 -5.98 14.72 -30.52
N ALA A 150 -5.53 13.49 -30.80
CA ALA A 150 -6.01 12.73 -31.95
C ALA A 150 -7.50 12.38 -31.85
N ALA A 151 -7.99 12.01 -30.66
CA ALA A 151 -9.40 11.69 -30.44
C ALA A 151 -10.30 12.92 -30.62
N GLU A 152 -9.84 14.10 -30.20
CA GLU A 152 -10.55 15.36 -30.41
C GLU A 152 -10.58 15.80 -31.88
N LEU A 153 -9.64 15.35 -32.73
CA LEU A 153 -9.72 15.58 -34.17
C LEU A 153 -10.84 14.78 -34.83
N VAL A 154 -11.14 13.57 -34.35
CA VAL A 154 -12.32 12.80 -34.79
C VAL A 154 -13.61 13.52 -34.45
N LEU A 155 -13.63 14.30 -33.36
CA LEU A 155 -14.80 15.10 -32.98
C LEU A 155 -15.09 16.28 -33.91
N LYS A 156 -14.16 16.64 -34.81
CA LYS A 156 -14.31 17.77 -35.72
C LYS A 156 -14.79 17.30 -37.10
N PRO A 157 -15.97 17.75 -37.56
CA PRO A 157 -16.39 17.51 -38.94
C PRO A 157 -15.40 18.16 -39.92
N LYS A 158 -15.04 17.43 -40.99
CA LYS A 158 -14.35 17.99 -42.16
C LYS A 158 -15.28 18.95 -42.89
N ALA A 159 -14.71 19.80 -43.75
CA ALA A 159 -15.44 20.78 -44.56
C ALA A 159 -16.58 20.19 -45.41
N GLU A 160 -16.55 18.87 -45.68
CA GLU A 160 -17.56 18.12 -46.45
C GLU A 160 -18.57 17.35 -45.57
N GLY A 161 -18.52 17.50 -44.25
CA GLY A 161 -19.42 16.82 -43.31
C GLY A 161 -18.99 15.40 -42.91
N ALA A 162 -17.92 14.86 -43.51
CA ALA A 162 -17.28 13.61 -43.08
C ALA A 162 -16.43 13.81 -41.81
N LEU A 163 -16.20 12.78 -41.00
CA LEU A 163 -15.31 12.87 -39.84
C LEU A 163 -13.83 12.75 -40.25
N SER A 164 -12.93 13.22 -39.37
CA SER A 164 -11.50 12.93 -39.55
C SER A 164 -11.24 11.46 -39.31
N ASP A 165 -10.79 10.75 -40.35
CA ASP A 165 -10.23 9.41 -40.20
C ASP A 165 -8.86 9.52 -39.53
N GLN A 166 -8.75 8.90 -38.36
CA GLN A 166 -7.53 8.78 -37.56
C GLN A 166 -7.31 7.30 -37.18
N SER A 167 -7.98 6.37 -37.87
CA SER A 167 -7.96 4.93 -37.59
C SER A 167 -6.54 4.38 -37.51
N GLU A 168 -5.69 4.68 -38.49
CA GLU A 168 -4.28 4.24 -38.52
C GLU A 168 -3.48 4.76 -37.30
N TYR A 169 -3.73 5.99 -36.86
CA TYR A 169 -3.11 6.51 -35.64
C TYR A 169 -3.59 5.73 -34.40
N PHE A 170 -4.89 5.46 -34.28
CA PHE A 170 -5.42 4.70 -33.15
C PHE A 170 -4.94 3.26 -33.15
N GLU A 171 -4.89 2.59 -34.29
CA GLU A 171 -4.36 1.24 -34.41
C GLU A 171 -2.88 1.18 -33.98
N ALA A 172 -2.08 2.18 -34.36
CA ALA A 172 -0.66 2.23 -34.01
C ALA A 172 -0.38 2.62 -32.55
N ASN A 173 -1.22 3.47 -31.93
CA ASN A 173 -0.91 4.11 -30.64
C ASN A 173 -1.77 3.63 -29.46
N ASN A 174 -2.93 3.01 -29.71
CA ASN A 174 -3.80 2.47 -28.65
C ASN A 174 -3.11 1.36 -27.85
N GLU A 175 -2.33 0.50 -28.53
CA GLU A 175 -1.58 -0.58 -27.86
C GLU A 175 -0.57 -0.05 -26.83
N ARG A 176 0.08 1.08 -27.12
CA ARG A 176 0.99 1.72 -26.16
C ARG A 176 0.24 2.18 -24.92
N LEU A 177 -0.90 2.85 -25.10
CA LEU A 177 -1.69 3.38 -23.99
C LEU A 177 -2.32 2.25 -23.15
N LEU A 178 -2.81 1.20 -23.82
CA LEU A 178 -3.31 -0.01 -23.20
C LEU A 178 -2.22 -0.70 -22.36
N ALA A 179 -1.07 -0.99 -22.95
CA ALA A 179 0.03 -1.69 -22.28
C ALA A 179 0.50 -0.93 -21.03
N ARG A 180 0.51 0.40 -21.05
CA ARG A 180 0.85 1.21 -19.87
C ARG A 180 -0.23 1.16 -18.80
N ALA A 181 -1.51 1.23 -19.17
CA ALA A 181 -2.61 1.12 -18.22
C ALA A 181 -2.66 -0.29 -17.58
N GLU A 182 -2.31 -1.33 -18.33
CA GLU A 182 -2.11 -2.69 -17.85
C GLU A 182 -0.96 -2.78 -16.86
N ALA A 183 0.23 -2.31 -17.25
CA ALA A 183 1.40 -2.29 -16.38
C ALA A 183 1.15 -1.52 -15.07
N LEU A 184 0.43 -0.40 -15.14
CA LEU A 184 0.05 0.37 -13.95
C LEU A 184 -0.85 -0.44 -13.01
N THR A 185 -1.86 -1.14 -13.56
CA THR A 185 -2.77 -1.98 -12.78
C THR A 185 -2.02 -3.14 -12.13
N GLU A 186 -1.12 -3.80 -12.87
CA GLU A 186 -0.27 -4.86 -12.36
C GLU A 186 0.67 -4.37 -11.24
N LEU A 187 1.30 -3.20 -11.43
CA LEU A 187 2.17 -2.59 -10.41
C LEU A 187 1.41 -2.25 -9.13
N LEU A 188 0.20 -1.70 -9.26
CA LEU A 188 -0.68 -1.43 -8.13
C LEU A 188 -0.98 -2.72 -7.37
N VAL A 189 -1.47 -3.75 -8.07
CA VAL A 189 -1.84 -5.04 -7.46
C VAL A 189 -0.62 -5.71 -6.80
N ALA A 190 0.54 -5.68 -7.44
CA ALA A 190 1.77 -6.25 -6.90
C ALA A 190 2.22 -5.50 -5.63
N SER A 191 2.12 -4.16 -5.63
CA SER A 191 2.44 -3.31 -4.49
C SER A 191 1.53 -3.58 -3.29
N GLN A 192 0.21 -3.65 -3.52
CA GLN A 192 -0.78 -4.03 -2.52
C GLN A 192 -0.46 -5.38 -1.90
N ARG A 193 -0.12 -6.38 -2.71
CA ARG A 193 0.23 -7.71 -2.22
C ARG A 193 1.45 -7.67 -1.30
N ARG A 194 2.46 -6.86 -1.61
CA ARG A 194 3.62 -6.67 -0.73
C ARG A 194 3.23 -6.03 0.60
N VAL A 195 2.35 -5.02 0.57
CA VAL A 195 1.84 -4.36 1.79
C VAL A 195 1.05 -5.34 2.65
N GLN A 196 0.16 -6.13 2.05
CA GLN A 196 -0.63 -7.16 2.75
C GLN A 196 0.28 -8.19 3.42
N VAL A 197 1.28 -8.72 2.69
CA VAL A 197 2.26 -9.65 3.26
C VAL A 197 3.04 -9.05 4.43
N ALA A 198 3.37 -7.76 4.36
CA ALA A 198 4.04 -7.07 5.46
C ALA A 198 3.12 -6.88 6.68
N GLN A 199 1.84 -6.55 6.46
CA GLN A 199 0.84 -6.43 7.52
C GLN A 199 0.61 -7.76 8.22
N ASP A 200 0.48 -8.86 7.48
CA ASP A 200 0.33 -10.20 8.04
C ASP A 200 1.53 -10.58 8.91
N LYS A 201 2.76 -10.25 8.47
CA LYS A 201 3.97 -10.45 9.26
C LYS A 201 3.95 -9.62 10.56
N VAL A 202 3.48 -8.38 10.51
CA VAL A 202 3.37 -7.52 11.71
C VAL A 202 2.32 -8.08 12.67
N LEU A 203 1.16 -8.51 12.18
CA LEU A 203 0.12 -9.12 13.02
C LEU A 203 0.62 -10.40 13.70
N ASN A 204 1.30 -11.27 12.95
CA ASN A 204 1.92 -12.48 13.50
C ASN A 204 3.01 -12.15 14.52
N ALA A 205 3.85 -11.15 14.26
CA ALA A 205 4.88 -10.70 15.20
C ALA A 205 4.26 -10.15 16.50
N LEU A 206 3.16 -9.39 16.42
CA LEU A 206 2.42 -8.90 17.58
C LEU A 206 1.85 -10.07 18.41
N GLN A 207 1.31 -11.10 17.76
CA GLN A 207 0.82 -12.30 18.45
C GLN A 207 1.95 -13.06 19.16
N LEU A 208 3.08 -13.25 18.48
CA LEU A 208 4.27 -13.88 19.08
C LEU A 208 4.81 -13.07 20.25
N LEU A 209 4.88 -11.73 20.15
CA LEU A 209 5.26 -10.85 21.24
C LEU A 209 4.29 -10.99 22.44
N GLY A 210 2.99 -11.09 22.18
CA GLY A 210 2.00 -11.37 23.22
C GLY A 210 2.24 -12.69 23.93
N LEU A 211 2.52 -13.75 23.17
CA LEU A 211 2.82 -15.08 23.72
C LEU A 211 4.10 -15.07 24.56
N ILE A 212 5.16 -14.39 24.08
CA ILE A 212 6.41 -14.22 24.82
C ILE A 212 6.16 -13.44 26.11
N LEU A 213 5.45 -12.32 26.06
CA LEU A 213 5.11 -11.54 27.26
C LEU A 213 4.36 -12.40 28.27
N LEU A 214 3.34 -13.16 27.84
CA LEU A 214 2.62 -14.09 28.72
C LEU A 214 3.55 -15.13 29.37
N SER A 215 4.47 -15.73 28.61
CA SER A 215 5.42 -16.71 29.17
C SER A 215 6.37 -16.11 30.20
N VAL A 216 6.94 -14.92 29.91
CA VAL A 216 7.88 -14.21 30.80
C VAL A 216 7.19 -13.73 32.08
N PHE A 217 5.92 -13.32 31.99
CA PHE A 217 5.14 -12.96 33.17
C PHE A 217 4.66 -14.19 33.95
N SER A 218 4.39 -15.32 33.30
CA SER A 218 4.00 -16.58 33.94
C SER A 218 5.09 -17.13 34.86
N ASP A 219 6.35 -17.17 34.39
CA ASP A 219 7.49 -17.67 35.19
C ASP A 219 7.81 -16.79 36.41
N ASN A 220 7.42 -15.51 36.38
CA ASN A 220 7.58 -14.58 37.50
C ASN A 220 6.41 -14.58 38.51
N ILE A 221 5.40 -15.43 38.28
CA ILE A 221 4.25 -15.67 39.17
C ILE A 221 4.37 -17.08 39.77
N THR A 222 5.57 -17.55 40.12
CA THR A 222 5.67 -18.66 41.08
C THR A 222 5.35 -18.12 42.48
N VAL A 223 4.10 -18.30 42.91
CA VAL A 223 3.71 -18.15 44.31
C VAL A 223 4.43 -19.27 45.07
N ARG A 224 5.51 -18.93 45.78
CA ARG A 224 6.01 -19.82 46.83
C ARG A 224 4.98 -19.76 47.96
N PHE A 225 4.18 -20.83 48.05
CA PHE A 225 3.39 -21.16 49.23
C PHE A 225 4.33 -21.42 50.41
#